data_AF-A0AAV8ZZV7-F1
#
_entry.id   AF-A0AAV8ZZV7-F1
#
_cell.length_a   1.000
_cell.length_b   1.000
_cell.length_c   1.000
_cell.angle_alpha   90.00
_cell.angle_beta   90.00
_cell.angle_gamma   90.00
#
_symmetry.space_group_name_H-M   'P 1'
#
loop_
_entity.id
_entity.type
_entity.pdbx_description
1 polymer ?
#
loop_
_entity_poly.entity_id
_entity_poly.type
_entity_poly.pdbx_seq_one_letter_code
_entity_poly.pdbx_strand_id
1 'polypeptide(L)'
;MAGWEGTAHDSRILSETIRDPAKMGRATPQNKEEVFNQLHSSLRNVIERTFGVWKARFPILKRMASYPFDIQVRIVPATMAIHNFIRKKKLHDSLFEQFQSTTVDEDRTTEQLYPVIRPDNDQQEMNRVRDEIANLLVSRR
;
A
#
# COMPACT_ATOMS: atom_id res chain seq x y z
N MET A 1 25.19 13.30 -11.63
CA MET A 1 24.59 12.19 -10.87
C MET A 1 23.65 12.81 -9.84
N ALA A 2 22.53 13.34 -10.33
CA ALA A 2 21.57 14.11 -9.55
C ALA A 2 20.23 13.40 -9.61
N GLY A 3 19.46 13.46 -8.52
CA GLY A 3 18.00 13.33 -8.64
C GLY A 3 17.36 12.15 -7.95
N TRP A 4 17.73 11.84 -6.71
CA TRP A 4 16.78 11.29 -5.73
C TRP A 4 17.12 11.87 -4.36
N GLU A 5 16.79 13.15 -4.15
CA GLU A 5 16.80 13.70 -2.80
C GLU A 5 15.63 13.08 -2.04
N GLY A 6 15.91 11.92 -1.44
CA GLY A 6 15.03 11.29 -0.48
C GLY A 6 14.57 12.29 0.57
N THR A 7 13.32 12.14 1.00
CA THR A 7 12.61 12.96 2.00
C THR A 7 12.28 14.42 1.64
N ALA A 8 13.09 15.13 0.86
CA ALA A 8 12.82 16.55 0.56
C ALA A 8 11.62 16.74 -0.39
N HIS A 9 11.50 15.88 -1.41
CA HIS A 9 10.39 15.95 -2.36
C HIS A 9 9.08 15.42 -1.77
N ASP A 10 9.13 14.34 -0.98
CA ASP A 10 7.97 13.84 -0.25
C ASP A 10 7.51 14.89 0.78
N SER A 11 8.43 15.59 1.45
CA SER A 11 8.09 16.73 2.32
C SER A 11 7.46 17.89 1.55
N ARG A 12 7.85 18.14 0.29
CA ARG A 12 7.19 19.15 -0.56
C ARG A 12 5.77 18.73 -0.93
N ILE A 13 5.56 17.47 -1.33
CA ILE A 13 4.22 16.93 -1.60
C ILE A 13 3.37 16.99 -0.33
N LEU A 14 3.91 16.56 0.82
CA LEU A 14 3.21 16.59 2.11
C LEU A 14 2.89 18.02 2.56
N SER A 15 3.81 18.97 2.39
CA SER A 15 3.55 20.39 2.73
C SER A 15 2.57 21.04 1.77
N GLU A 16 2.60 20.71 0.46
CA GLU A 16 1.59 21.13 -0.51
C GLU A 16 0.23 20.52 -0.20
N THR A 17 0.18 19.25 0.24
CA THR A 17 -1.05 18.58 0.71
C THR A 17 -1.61 19.23 1.96
N ILE A 18 -0.76 19.58 2.93
CA ILE A 18 -1.19 20.32 4.14
C ILE A 18 -1.73 21.70 3.77
N ARG A 19 -1.15 22.33 2.74
CA ARG A 19 -1.54 23.66 2.26
C ARG A 19 -2.82 23.65 1.45
N ASP A 20 -3.05 22.62 0.64
CA ASP A 20 -4.23 22.46 -0.22
C ASP A 20 -4.51 20.96 -0.49
N PRO A 21 -5.33 20.31 0.35
CA PRO A 21 -5.61 18.88 0.23
C PRO A 21 -6.38 18.51 -1.06
N ALA A 22 -6.99 19.49 -1.74
CA ALA A 22 -7.70 19.26 -3.00
C ALA A 22 -6.77 19.01 -4.20
N LYS A 23 -5.46 19.30 -4.07
CA LYS A 23 -4.47 19.11 -5.14
C LYS A 23 -3.84 17.73 -5.20
N MET A 24 -3.84 16.97 -4.10
CA MET A 24 -3.13 15.69 -4.01
C MET A 24 -3.66 14.61 -4.97
N GLY A 25 -4.93 14.72 -5.39
CA GLY A 25 -5.54 13.84 -6.40
C GLY A 25 -5.63 14.41 -7.82
N ARG A 26 -5.19 15.66 -8.03
CA ARG A 26 -5.38 16.40 -9.31
C ARG A 26 -4.08 16.92 -9.93
N ALA A 27 -2.97 16.92 -9.20
CA ALA A 27 -1.68 17.31 -9.75
C ALA A 27 -1.24 16.25 -10.77
N THR A 28 -1.13 16.65 -12.04
CA THR A 28 -0.50 15.82 -13.06
C THR A 28 0.99 15.67 -12.72
N PRO A 29 1.51 14.44 -12.58
CA PRO A 29 2.91 14.23 -12.25
C PRO A 29 3.80 14.86 -13.33
N GLN A 30 4.77 15.65 -12.88
CA GLN A 30 5.64 16.48 -13.71
C GLN A 30 6.98 15.82 -14.02
N ASN A 31 7.42 14.89 -13.17
CA ASN A 31 8.68 14.18 -13.31
C ASN A 31 8.48 12.65 -13.17
N LYS A 32 9.50 11.87 -13.56
CA LYS A 32 9.41 10.39 -13.57
C LYS A 32 9.27 9.81 -12.16
N GLU A 33 9.84 10.52 -11.18
CA GLU A 33 9.81 10.20 -9.76
C GLU A 33 8.36 10.30 -9.23
N GLU A 34 7.63 11.35 -9.57
CA GLU A 34 6.23 11.59 -9.22
C GLU A 34 5.30 10.60 -9.91
N VAL A 35 5.54 10.27 -11.18
CA VAL A 35 4.77 9.23 -11.90
C VAL A 35 4.92 7.87 -11.19
N PHE A 36 6.16 7.50 -10.86
CA PHE A 36 6.44 6.28 -10.12
C PHE A 36 5.77 6.30 -8.75
N ASN A 37 5.94 7.37 -7.96
CA ASN A 37 5.40 7.49 -6.62
C ASN A 37 3.87 7.43 -6.63
N GLN A 38 3.21 8.11 -7.57
CA GLN A 38 1.75 8.09 -7.68
C GLN A 38 1.22 6.67 -7.97
N LEU A 39 1.84 5.96 -8.92
CA LEU A 39 1.45 4.59 -9.25
C LEU A 39 1.79 3.61 -8.14
N HIS A 40 2.95 3.75 -7.51
CA HIS A 40 3.37 2.94 -6.38
C HIS A 40 2.41 3.11 -5.20
N SER A 41 2.10 4.35 -4.82
CA SER A 41 1.14 4.66 -3.76
C SER A 41 -0.28 4.19 -4.11
N SER A 42 -0.71 4.33 -5.37
CA SER A 42 -2.00 3.80 -5.82
C SER A 42 -2.08 2.28 -5.69
N LEU A 43 -1.03 1.56 -6.14
CA LEU A 43 -0.94 0.11 -6.00
C LEU A 43 -0.92 -0.32 -4.53
N ARG A 44 -0.10 0.35 -3.71
CA ARG A 44 -0.02 0.10 -2.26
C ARG A 44 -1.38 0.29 -1.60
N ASN A 45 -2.08 1.38 -1.91
CA ASN A 45 -3.43 1.64 -1.39
C ASN A 45 -4.42 0.52 -1.77
N VAL A 46 -4.38 0.01 -3.01
CA VAL A 46 -5.23 -1.12 -3.42
C VAL A 46 -4.91 -2.38 -2.60
N ILE A 47 -3.63 -2.67 -2.36
CA ILE A 47 -3.18 -3.80 -1.56
C ILE A 47 -3.65 -3.65 -0.12
N GLU A 48 -3.35 -2.51 0.52
CA GLU A 48 -3.71 -2.21 1.90
C GLU A 48 -5.21 -2.28 2.13
N ARG A 49 -6.01 -1.69 1.25
CA ARG A 49 -7.49 -1.77 1.32
C ARG A 49 -7.98 -3.21 1.17
N THR A 50 -7.38 -3.99 0.27
CA THR A 50 -7.75 -5.40 0.10
C THR A 50 -7.49 -6.19 1.39
N PHE A 51 -6.31 -6.03 1.99
CA PHE A 51 -5.99 -6.65 3.28
C PHE A 51 -6.82 -6.07 4.44
N GLY A 52 -7.21 -4.79 4.38
CA GLY A 52 -8.10 -4.12 5.33
C GLY A 52 -9.47 -4.78 5.38
N VAL A 53 -10.12 -4.96 4.23
CA VAL A 53 -11.41 -5.66 4.13
C VAL A 53 -11.28 -7.10 4.61
N TRP A 54 -10.22 -7.81 4.21
CA TRP A 54 -9.97 -9.18 4.66
C TRP A 54 -9.84 -9.27 6.18
N LYS A 55 -9.01 -8.42 6.82
CA LYS A 55 -8.85 -8.36 8.28
C LYS A 55 -10.13 -7.94 9.00
N ALA A 56 -10.93 -7.04 8.43
CA ALA A 56 -12.21 -6.62 9.00
C ALA A 56 -13.25 -7.74 8.96
N ARG A 57 -13.27 -8.52 7.86
CA ARG A 57 -14.21 -9.62 7.65
C ARG A 57 -13.94 -10.84 8.52
N PHE A 58 -12.68 -11.12 8.83
CA PHE A 58 -12.28 -12.32 9.58
C PHE A 58 -11.68 -11.94 10.94
N PRO A 59 -12.49 -11.71 11.99
CA PRO A 59 -12.01 -11.39 13.34
C PRO A 59 -11.04 -12.40 13.95
N ILE A 60 -11.09 -13.66 13.50
CA ILE A 60 -10.14 -14.73 13.87
C ILE A 60 -8.68 -14.37 13.55
N LEU A 61 -8.45 -13.46 12.60
CA LEU A 61 -7.11 -12.94 12.27
C LEU A 61 -6.63 -11.88 13.26
N LYS A 62 -7.54 -11.18 13.94
CA LYS A 62 -7.21 -10.12 14.93
C LYS A 62 -6.94 -10.70 16.31
N ARG A 63 -7.77 -11.67 16.71
CA ARG A 63 -7.60 -12.41 17.96
C ARG A 63 -7.33 -13.84 17.54
N MET A 64 -6.04 -14.20 17.41
CA MET A 64 -5.67 -15.60 17.27
C MET A 64 -6.22 -16.32 18.50
N ALA A 65 -7.38 -16.97 18.33
CA ALA A 65 -7.89 -17.90 19.31
C ALA A 65 -6.78 -18.91 19.61
N SER A 66 -6.78 -19.48 20.83
CA SER A 66 -5.71 -20.35 21.35
C SER A 66 -5.61 -21.69 20.59
N TYR A 67 -5.31 -21.60 19.30
CA TYR A 67 -5.09 -22.70 18.39
C TYR A 67 -3.59 -22.98 18.30
N PRO A 68 -3.21 -24.26 18.19
CA PRO A 68 -1.87 -24.65 17.78
C PRO A 68 -1.40 -23.92 16.51
N PHE A 69 -0.09 -23.69 16.40
CA PHE A 69 0.51 -22.92 15.30
C PHE A 69 0.19 -23.50 13.91
N ASP A 70 0.16 -24.82 13.77
CA ASP A 70 -0.19 -25.51 12.53
C ASP A 70 -1.62 -25.18 12.07
N ILE A 71 -2.54 -24.98 13.02
CA ILE A 71 -3.91 -24.55 12.74
C ILE A 71 -3.95 -23.07 12.36
N GLN A 72 -3.19 -22.22 13.05
CA GLN A 72 -3.06 -20.80 12.70
C GLN A 72 -2.58 -20.60 11.25
N VAL A 73 -1.58 -21.37 10.83
CA VAL A 73 -1.04 -21.36 9.46
C VAL A 73 -2.10 -21.78 8.43
N ARG A 74 -3.02 -22.71 8.78
CA ARG A 74 -4.11 -23.14 7.89
C ARG A 74 -5.26 -22.13 7.81
N ILE A 75 -5.50 -21.34 8.86
CA ILE A 75 -6.56 -20.32 8.90
C ILE A 75 -6.33 -19.23 7.87
N VAL A 76 -5.07 -18.79 7.69
CA VAL A 76 -4.71 -17.72 6.74
C VAL A 76 -5.13 -18.04 5.30
N PRO A 77 -4.68 -19.13 4.66
CA PRO A 77 -5.08 -19.47 3.30
C PRO A 77 -6.58 -19.80 3.18
N ALA A 78 -7.19 -20.40 4.20
CA ALA A 78 -8.63 -20.69 4.19
C ALA A 78 -9.47 -19.41 4.12
N THR A 79 -9.17 -18.43 4.97
CA THR A 79 -9.87 -17.13 4.96
C THR A 79 -9.59 -16.34 3.69
N MET A 80 -8.36 -16.42 3.14
CA MET A 80 -8.02 -15.82 1.84
C MET A 80 -8.83 -16.43 0.68
N ALA A 81 -8.97 -17.75 0.64
CA ALA A 81 -9.78 -18.43 -0.37
C ALA A 81 -11.25 -18.00 -0.31
N ILE A 82 -11.82 -17.92 0.89
CA ILE A 82 -13.20 -17.45 1.11
C ILE A 82 -13.34 -15.99 0.69
N HIS A 83 -12.40 -15.11 1.07
CA HIS A 83 -12.40 -13.71 0.65
C HIS A 83 -12.41 -13.56 -0.87
N ASN A 84 -11.52 -14.28 -1.55
CA ASN A 84 -11.41 -14.26 -3.00
C ASN A 84 -12.67 -14.79 -3.68
N PHE A 85 -13.29 -15.83 -3.11
CA PHE A 85 -14.56 -16.36 -3.61
C PHE A 85 -15.67 -15.33 -3.53
N ILE A 86 -15.84 -14.66 -2.39
CA ILE A 86 -16.87 -13.61 -2.21
C ILE A 86 -16.64 -12.48 -3.23
N ARG A 87 -15.40 -12.02 -3.37
CA ARG A 87 -15.06 -10.96 -4.33
C ARG A 87 -15.35 -11.37 -5.78
N LYS A 88 -15.06 -12.62 -6.15
CA LYS A 88 -15.33 -13.17 -7.49
C LYS A 88 -16.81 -13.28 -7.79
N LYS A 89 -17.65 -13.56 -6.78
CA LYS A 89 -19.10 -13.69 -6.95
C LYS A 89 -19.83 -12.36 -7.12
N LYS A 90 -19.13 -11.21 -7.01
CA LYS A 90 -19.68 -9.86 -7.20
C LYS A 90 -20.98 -9.62 -6.42
N LEU A 91 -21.11 -10.25 -5.26
CA LEU A 91 -22.23 -9.99 -4.36
C LEU A 91 -22.06 -8.57 -3.79
N HIS A 92 -23.17 -7.86 -3.62
CA HIS A 92 -23.17 -6.60 -2.90
C HIS A 92 -22.65 -6.85 -1.48
N ASP A 93 -21.62 -6.12 -1.08
CA ASP A 93 -20.86 -6.39 0.14
C ASP A 93 -20.46 -5.07 0.76
N SER A 94 -21.12 -4.76 1.87
CA SER A 94 -20.97 -3.49 2.56
C SER A 94 -19.54 -3.25 3.05
N LEU A 95 -18.75 -4.30 3.30
CA LEU A 95 -17.34 -4.13 3.67
C LEU A 95 -16.50 -3.72 2.46
N PHE A 96 -16.77 -4.25 1.27
CA PHE A 96 -16.10 -3.78 0.05
C PHE A 96 -16.46 -2.33 -0.28
N GLU A 97 -17.69 -1.90 -0.02
CA GLU A 97 -18.14 -0.51 -0.23
C GLU A 97 -17.56 0.47 0.78
N GLN A 98 -17.59 0.14 2.08
CA GLN A 98 -17.00 0.97 3.13
C GLN A 98 -15.53 1.25 2.86
N PHE A 99 -14.77 0.21 2.51
CA PHE A 99 -13.35 0.35 2.17
C PHE A 99 -13.14 0.88 0.75
N GLN A 100 -14.20 1.08 -0.05
CA GLN A 100 -14.13 1.78 -1.32
C GLN A 100 -14.19 3.30 -1.19
N SER A 101 -15.04 3.81 -0.29
CA SER A 101 -15.27 5.25 -0.11
C SER A 101 -14.32 5.94 0.86
N THR A 102 -13.64 5.20 1.74
CA THR A 102 -12.66 5.80 2.66
C THR A 102 -11.42 6.24 1.87
N THR A 103 -11.38 7.51 1.46
CA THR A 103 -10.17 8.24 1.05
C THR A 103 -9.55 8.92 2.26
N VAL A 104 -9.52 8.25 3.41
CA VAL A 104 -9.05 8.86 4.66
C VAL A 104 -7.85 8.06 5.13
N ASP A 105 -6.74 8.79 5.18
CA ASP A 105 -5.63 8.55 6.08
C ASP A 105 -6.09 8.03 7.46
N GLU A 106 -5.18 7.34 8.13
CA GLU A 106 -5.30 6.76 9.47
C GLU A 106 -5.94 5.37 9.56
N ASP A 107 -5.15 4.35 9.21
CA ASP A 107 -4.92 3.29 10.19
C ASP A 107 -3.44 3.31 10.58
N ARG A 108 -3.17 3.95 11.73
CA ARG A 108 -1.96 3.73 12.52
C ARG A 108 -2.00 2.27 13.00
N THR A 109 -1.80 1.32 12.09
CA THR A 109 -1.22 0.06 12.53
C THR A 109 0.17 0.46 12.97
N THR A 110 0.44 0.29 14.26
CA THR A 110 1.78 0.33 14.80
C THR A 110 2.58 -0.67 13.97
N GLU A 111 3.25 -0.21 12.90
CA GLU A 111 4.50 -0.83 12.50
C GLU A 111 5.32 -0.77 13.77
N GLN A 112 5.42 -1.90 14.45
CA GLN A 112 6.44 -2.08 15.44
C GLN A 112 7.72 -1.71 14.69
N LEU A 113 8.26 -0.55 15.04
CA LEU A 113 9.45 0.06 14.45
C LEU A 113 10.64 -0.78 14.91
N TYR A 114 10.68 -2.05 14.47
CA TYR A 114 11.91 -2.79 14.46
C TYR A 114 12.76 -2.11 13.40
N PRO A 115 13.96 -1.61 13.74
CA PRO A 115 14.89 -1.18 12.71
C PRO A 115 15.16 -2.40 11.84
N VAL A 116 14.52 -2.47 10.67
CA VAL A 116 14.91 -3.44 9.66
C VAL A 116 16.27 -2.96 9.18
N ILE A 117 17.34 -3.54 9.73
CA ILE A 117 18.69 -3.33 9.24
C ILE A 117 18.73 -3.96 7.86
N ARG A 118 18.40 -3.16 6.83
CA ARG A 118 18.54 -3.55 5.45
C ARG A 118 20.03 -3.44 5.12
N PRO A 119 20.70 -4.52 4.68
CA PRO A 119 22.06 -4.40 4.20
C PRO A 119 22.09 -3.39 3.04
N ASP A 120 23.14 -2.56 2.97
CA ASP A 120 23.25 -1.45 2.01
C ASP A 120 23.04 -1.90 0.55
N ASN A 121 23.40 -3.14 0.23
CA ASN A 121 23.16 -3.75 -1.07
C ASN A 121 21.67 -3.81 -1.44
N ASP A 122 20.78 -4.15 -0.50
CA ASP A 122 19.33 -4.27 -0.76
C ASP A 122 18.71 -2.89 -1.06
N GLN A 123 19.23 -1.84 -0.42
CA GLN A 123 18.76 -0.48 -0.64
C GLN A 123 19.21 0.05 -2.00
N GLN A 124 20.46 -0.24 -2.39
CA GLN A 124 20.96 0.11 -3.72
C GLN A 124 20.20 -0.64 -4.82
N GLU A 125 19.90 -1.93 -4.61
CA GLU A 125 19.12 -2.72 -5.56
C GLU A 125 17.69 -2.19 -5.70
N MET A 126 17.00 -1.92 -4.58
CA MET A 126 15.67 -1.30 -4.61
C MET A 126 15.66 0.04 -5.36
N ASN A 127 16.68 0.88 -5.16
CA ASN A 127 16.80 2.15 -5.86
C ASN A 127 16.98 1.94 -7.37
N ARG A 128 17.79 0.96 -7.79
CA ARG A 128 17.97 0.63 -9.22
C ARG A 128 16.67 0.16 -9.86
N VAL A 129 15.94 -0.74 -9.20
CA VAL A 129 14.64 -1.24 -9.68
C VAL A 129 13.62 -0.11 -9.78
N ARG A 130 13.59 0.80 -8.79
CA ARG A 130 12.74 1.99 -8.82
C ARG A 130 13.02 2.87 -10.04
N ASP A 131 14.30 3.11 -10.34
CA ASP A 131 14.71 3.95 -11.45
C ASP A 131 14.34 3.32 -12.80
N GLU A 132 14.55 2.02 -12.95
CA GLU A 132 14.19 1.27 -14.15
C GLU A 132 12.68 1.36 -14.42
N ILE A 133 11.85 1.11 -13.40
CA ILE A 133 10.40 1.21 -13.50
C ILE A 133 9.99 2.66 -13.85
N ALA A 134 10.55 3.67 -13.18
CA ALA A 134 10.24 5.07 -13.44
C ALA A 134 10.55 5.48 -14.89
N ASN A 135 11.71 5.06 -15.41
CA ASN A 135 12.09 5.32 -16.81
C ASN A 135 11.15 4.61 -17.79
N LEU A 136 10.79 3.35 -17.53
CA LEU A 136 9.84 2.59 -18.36
C LEU A 136 8.47 3.25 -18.41
N LEU A 137 7.97 3.74 -17.28
CA LEU A 137 6.66 4.39 -17.17
C LEU A 137 6.59 5.68 -18.00
N VAL A 138 7.66 6.49 -18.00
CA VAL A 138 7.73 7.70 -18.81
C VAL A 138 7.92 7.40 -20.30
N SER A 139 8.68 6.35 -20.65
CA SER A 139 8.89 5.95 -22.05
C SER A 139 7.62 5.42 -22.75
N ARG A 140 6.60 5.02 -21.97
CA ARG A 140 5.33 4.49 -22.49
C ARG A 140 4.22 5.54 -22.62
N ARG A 141 4.51 6.81 -22.32
CA ARG A 141 3.57 7.94 -22.39
C ARG A 141 3.72 8.69 -23.71
#